data_AF-A0A4Y7SMH6-F1
#
_entry.id   AF-A0A4Y7SMH6-F1
#
_cell.length_a   1.000
_cell.length_b   1.000
_cell.length_c   1.000
_cell.angle_alpha   90.00
_cell.angle_beta   90.00
_cell.angle_gamma   90.00
#
_symmetry.space_group_name_H-M   'P 1'
#
loop_
_entity.id
_entity.type
_entity.pdbx_description
1 polymer ?
#
loop_
_entity_poly.entity_id
_entity_poly.type
_entity_poly.pdbx_seq_one_letter_code
_entity_poly.pdbx_strand_id
1 'polypeptide(L)'
;VAIISFRLAGMDHMGDTAQGVYEHVHPYLQGNVVLFCMEFDFTKPSKSASVPTFCSMLSPWPCSITRFLVFLTSHSDPVTGDIHVQPENRGASTFLNVLAVLIPKPLQTILRRGGCASSNILVILACGSAVTAANAKSQVQEFAKQDLFQEIVSFKQQRLQYTYTHSFLNDAALSFYVYGRTPFARAVLPGHNTLGGHTAVISFTSSHTYQYLWSHPTIRPFGIHVSKQCRACHRVPGFSKCRIDPESHKAPQFHKALYRVCNGCGDKQLHTCPKDGEWLGPNPAANSAGDWLRVPY
;
A
#
# COMPACT_ATOMS: atom_id res chain seq x y z
N VAL A 1 -5.56 14.65 14.91
CA VAL A 1 -5.58 13.58 13.88
C VAL A 1 -6.47 12.46 14.40
N ALA A 2 -7.29 11.83 13.56
CA ALA A 2 -8.03 10.64 13.96
C ALA A 2 -7.56 9.43 13.15
N ILE A 3 -7.29 8.33 13.84
CA ILE A 3 -6.99 7.04 13.24
C ILE A 3 -8.24 6.17 13.42
N ILE A 4 -8.77 5.64 12.31
CA ILE A 4 -9.98 4.81 12.30
C ILE A 4 -9.58 3.46 11.71
N SER A 5 -9.80 2.37 12.44
CA SER A 5 -9.51 1.01 12.00
C SER A 5 -10.81 0.22 11.86
N PHE A 6 -11.18 -0.11 10.62
CA PHE A 6 -12.22 -1.09 10.33
C PHE A 6 -11.57 -2.44 10.11
N ARG A 7 -11.82 -3.38 11.02
CA ARG A 7 -11.26 -4.73 10.95
C ARG A 7 -12.37 -5.76 10.80
N LEU A 8 -12.22 -6.70 9.87
CA LEU A 8 -13.12 -7.83 9.77
C LEU A 8 -13.04 -8.66 11.06
N ALA A 9 -14.19 -9.03 11.63
CA ALA A 9 -14.24 -9.86 12.82
C ALA A 9 -13.53 -11.21 12.59
N GLY A 10 -12.71 -11.63 13.55
CA GLY A 10 -11.90 -12.86 13.47
C GLY A 10 -10.52 -12.67 12.85
N MET A 11 -10.19 -11.48 12.34
CA MET A 11 -8.82 -11.10 12.04
C MET A 11 -8.00 -11.00 13.34
N ASP A 12 -6.76 -11.48 13.33
CA ASP A 12 -5.89 -11.45 14.50
C ASP A 12 -5.68 -10.01 15.01
N HIS A 13 -5.70 -9.86 16.34
CA HIS A 13 -5.39 -8.61 17.04
C HIS A 13 -3.89 -8.43 17.23
N MET A 14 -3.11 -9.52 17.22
CA MET A 14 -1.67 -9.50 17.38
C MET A 14 -1.04 -8.78 16.20
N GLY A 15 -0.45 -7.62 16.47
CA GLY A 15 0.09 -6.76 15.42
C GLY A 15 -0.97 -5.94 14.68
N ASP A 16 -1.99 -5.46 15.38
CA ASP A 16 -2.90 -4.44 14.84
C ASP A 16 -2.11 -3.22 14.36
N THR A 17 -2.01 -3.07 13.04
CA THR A 17 -1.24 -2.02 12.39
C THR A 17 -1.72 -0.63 12.79
N ALA A 18 -3.03 -0.43 12.99
CA ALA A 18 -3.57 0.88 13.36
C ALA A 18 -3.17 1.28 14.79
N GLN A 19 -3.16 0.32 15.72
CA GLN A 19 -2.66 0.51 17.08
C GLN A 19 -1.18 0.89 17.07
N GLY A 20 -0.35 0.15 16.32
CA GLY A 20 1.08 0.44 16.21
C GLY A 20 1.35 1.84 15.65
N VAL A 21 0.59 2.26 14.63
CA VAL A 21 0.70 3.61 14.07
C VAL A 21 0.28 4.67 15.08
N TYR A 22 -0.84 4.46 15.80
CA TYR A 22 -1.29 5.37 16.85
C TYR A 22 -0.22 5.59 17.92
N GLU A 23 0.31 4.51 18.48
CA GLU A 23 1.36 4.56 19.51
C GLU A 23 2.62 5.24 18.99
N HIS A 24 2.96 5.02 17.71
CA HIS A 24 4.13 5.63 17.09
C HIS A 24 4.02 7.16 16.94
N VAL A 25 2.85 7.69 16.56
CA VAL A 25 2.65 9.13 16.36
C VAL A 25 2.20 9.88 17.62
N HIS A 26 1.69 9.18 18.63
CA HIS A 26 1.12 9.77 19.84
C HIS A 26 2.07 10.73 20.58
N PRO A 27 3.35 10.40 20.83
CA PRO A 27 4.27 11.32 21.51
C PRO A 27 4.50 12.63 20.76
N TYR A 28 4.50 12.58 19.42
CA TYR A 28 4.76 13.75 18.57
C TYR A 28 3.56 14.68 18.48
N LEU A 29 2.35 14.14 18.61
CA LEU A 29 1.11 14.90 18.53
C LEU A 29 0.62 15.39 19.91
N GLN A 30 1.35 15.10 20.99
CA GLN A 30 1.05 15.57 22.36
C GLN A 30 -0.40 15.28 22.78
N GLY A 31 -0.91 14.10 22.45
CA GLY A 31 -2.30 13.71 22.72
C GLY A 31 -3.35 14.26 21.75
N ASN A 32 -2.97 15.05 20.73
CA ASN A 32 -3.87 15.50 19.65
C ASN A 32 -4.11 14.43 18.58
N VAL A 33 -4.13 13.17 19.00
CA VAL A 33 -4.44 12.01 18.17
C VAL A 33 -5.33 11.05 18.93
N VAL A 34 -6.27 10.44 18.22
CA VAL A 34 -7.22 9.48 18.78
C VAL A 34 -7.31 8.27 17.87
N LEU A 35 -7.57 7.10 18.46
CA LEU A 35 -7.73 5.84 17.75
C LEU A 35 -9.13 5.28 17.99
N PHE A 36 -9.78 4.88 16.91
CA PHE A 36 -11.06 4.17 16.93
C PHE A 36 -10.90 2.83 16.24
N CYS A 37 -11.06 1.74 16.97
CA CYS A 37 -11.03 0.39 16.42
C CYS A 37 -12.44 -0.19 16.40
N MET A 38 -12.93 -0.53 15.20
CA MET A 38 -14.24 -1.10 14.97
C MET A 38 -14.10 -2.44 14.27
N GLU A 39 -14.75 -3.46 14.83
CA GLU A 39 -14.92 -4.72 14.13
C GLU A 39 -16.19 -4.72 13.30
N PHE A 40 -16.13 -5.25 12.08
CA PHE A 40 -17.31 -5.47 11.26
C PHE A 40 -17.54 -6.95 10.97
N ASP A 41 -18.81 -7.32 10.95
CA ASP A 41 -19.34 -8.62 10.54
C ASP A 41 -20.74 -8.36 9.99
N PHE A 42 -20.93 -8.50 8.68
CA PHE A 42 -22.19 -8.12 8.04
C PHE A 42 -23.31 -9.15 8.30
N THR A 43 -23.02 -10.27 8.94
CA THR A 43 -24.05 -11.21 9.42
C THR A 43 -24.66 -10.78 10.75
N LYS A 44 -23.98 -9.89 11.50
CA LYS A 44 -24.40 -9.44 12.83
C LYS A 44 -24.73 -7.94 12.76
N PRO A 45 -26.03 -7.58 12.66
CA PRO A 45 -26.45 -6.18 12.60
C PRO A 45 -25.89 -5.33 13.75
N SER A 46 -25.68 -5.90 14.94
CA SER A 46 -25.11 -5.20 16.09
C SER A 46 -23.66 -4.76 15.91
N LYS A 47 -22.86 -5.47 15.11
CA LYS A 47 -21.46 -5.09 14.83
C LYS A 47 -21.36 -4.02 13.74
N SER A 48 -22.18 -4.08 12.70
CA SER A 48 -22.25 -3.04 11.65
C SER A 48 -23.00 -1.77 12.10
N ALA A 49 -23.96 -1.88 13.02
CA ALA A 49 -24.67 -0.74 13.63
C ALA A 49 -23.79 0.15 14.53
N SER A 50 -22.54 -0.24 14.77
CA SER A 50 -21.58 0.59 15.51
C SER A 50 -21.15 1.85 14.74
N VAL A 51 -21.22 1.84 13.40
CA VAL A 51 -20.77 2.99 12.58
C VAL A 51 -21.68 4.23 12.73
N PRO A 52 -23.02 4.14 12.69
CA PRO A 52 -23.88 5.28 13.02
C PRO A 52 -23.67 5.83 14.43
N THR A 53 -23.49 4.96 15.42
CA THR A 53 -23.16 5.35 16.80
C THR A 53 -21.84 6.09 16.86
N PHE A 54 -20.81 5.57 16.18
CA PHE A 54 -19.51 6.22 16.04
C PHE A 54 -19.60 7.59 15.35
N CYS A 55 -20.37 7.72 14.27
CA CYS A 55 -20.61 9.01 13.61
C CYS A 55 -21.27 10.00 14.57
N SER A 56 -22.19 9.54 15.40
CA SER A 56 -22.86 10.36 16.42
C SER A 56 -21.88 10.80 17.51
N MET A 57 -20.92 9.95 17.89
CA MET A 57 -19.85 10.29 18.83
C MET A 57 -18.85 11.31 18.25
N LEU A 58 -18.52 11.20 16.96
CA LEU A 58 -17.64 12.16 16.27
C LEU A 58 -18.32 13.48 15.93
N SER A 59 -19.65 13.50 15.79
CA SER A 59 -20.40 14.70 15.40
C SER A 59 -20.17 15.90 16.33
N PRO A 60 -20.22 15.76 17.67
CA PRO A 60 -19.96 16.85 18.62
C PRO A 60 -18.48 17.16 18.82
N TRP A 61 -17.56 16.33 18.29
CA TRP A 61 -16.15 16.63 18.44
C TRP A 61 -15.83 17.95 17.73
N PRO A 62 -15.04 18.82 18.38
CA PRO A 62 -14.72 20.12 17.83
C PRO A 62 -14.17 19.98 16.41
N CYS A 63 -14.41 20.98 15.56
CA CYS A 63 -13.90 21.09 14.20
C CYS A 63 -12.35 20.97 14.07
N SER A 64 -11.64 20.70 15.17
CA SER A 64 -10.19 20.55 15.25
C SER A 64 -9.67 19.24 14.63
N ILE A 65 -10.48 18.19 14.50
CA ILE A 65 -10.08 16.99 13.76
C ILE A 65 -10.40 17.16 12.27
N THR A 66 -9.37 17.48 11.51
CA THR A 66 -9.43 17.72 10.06
C THR A 66 -8.65 16.70 9.24
N ARG A 67 -7.95 15.76 9.91
CA ARG A 67 -6.99 14.83 9.30
C ARG A 67 -7.25 13.42 9.77
N PHE A 68 -7.52 12.50 8.83
CA PHE A 68 -7.96 11.14 9.11
C PHE A 68 -7.08 10.08 8.44
N LEU A 69 -6.59 9.12 9.22
CA LEU A 69 -5.97 7.89 8.70
C LEU A 69 -6.93 6.73 8.91
N VAL A 70 -7.48 6.20 7.83
CA VAL A 70 -8.46 5.11 7.87
C VAL A 70 -7.79 3.82 7.42
N PHE A 71 -7.93 2.75 8.19
CA PHE A 71 -7.50 1.40 7.84
C PHE A 71 -8.73 0.54 7.54
N LEU A 72 -8.67 -0.22 6.45
CA LEU A 72 -9.58 -1.32 6.16
C LEU A 72 -8.77 -2.61 6.17
N THR A 73 -8.97 -3.44 7.19
CA THR A 73 -8.27 -4.72 7.38
C THR A 73 -9.24 -5.86 7.17
N SER A 74 -9.04 -6.61 6.08
CA SER A 74 -9.87 -7.77 5.74
C SER A 74 -9.09 -8.72 4.82
N HIS A 75 -9.70 -9.84 4.46
CA HIS A 75 -9.27 -10.66 3.35
C HIS A 75 -10.00 -10.25 2.06
N SER A 76 -9.52 -10.73 0.92
CA SER A 76 -10.21 -10.60 -0.35
C SER A 76 -10.27 -11.93 -1.09
N ASP A 77 -11.34 -12.12 -1.85
CA ASP A 77 -11.50 -13.28 -2.72
C ASP A 77 -10.37 -13.29 -3.77
N PRO A 78 -9.65 -14.41 -3.95
CA PRO A 78 -8.48 -14.47 -4.83
C PRO A 78 -8.82 -14.33 -6.31
N VAL A 79 -10.07 -14.56 -6.71
CA VAL A 79 -10.53 -14.55 -8.11
C VAL A 79 -11.17 -13.20 -8.44
N THR A 80 -12.16 -12.78 -7.67
CA THR A 80 -12.93 -11.55 -7.96
C THR A 80 -12.28 -10.29 -7.39
N GLY A 81 -11.50 -10.44 -6.32
CA GLY A 81 -10.97 -9.31 -5.55
C GLY A 81 -11.99 -8.68 -4.59
N ASP A 82 -13.17 -9.27 -4.45
CA ASP A 82 -14.18 -8.78 -3.50
C ASP A 82 -13.68 -8.89 -2.06
N ILE A 83 -14.11 -7.96 -1.20
CA ILE A 83 -13.67 -7.90 0.20
C ILE A 83 -14.54 -8.84 1.03
N HIS A 84 -13.91 -9.66 1.88
CA HIS A 84 -14.64 -10.51 2.81
C HIS A 84 -15.36 -9.67 3.87
N VAL A 85 -16.62 -10.03 4.12
CA VAL A 85 -17.52 -9.27 5.02
C VAL A 85 -17.99 -10.07 6.24
N GLN A 86 -17.56 -11.33 6.35
CA GLN A 86 -17.85 -12.20 7.48
C GLN A 86 -16.58 -12.96 7.90
N PRO A 87 -16.49 -13.41 9.16
CA PRO A 87 -15.36 -14.18 9.67
C PRO A 87 -15.07 -15.44 8.83
N GLU A 88 -13.86 -15.98 8.98
CA GLU A 88 -13.44 -17.23 8.31
C GLU A 88 -13.52 -17.18 6.78
N ASN A 89 -13.37 -15.99 6.18
CA ASN A 89 -13.46 -15.77 4.74
C ASN A 89 -14.82 -16.18 4.15
N ARG A 90 -15.90 -16.08 4.93
CA ARG A 90 -17.25 -16.35 4.44
C ARG A 90 -17.89 -15.08 3.93
N GLY A 91 -18.58 -15.19 2.79
CA GLY A 91 -19.19 -14.05 2.10
C GLY A 91 -18.16 -13.03 1.61
N ALA A 92 -18.43 -12.46 0.45
CA ALA A 92 -17.64 -11.36 -0.08
C ALA A 92 -18.57 -10.33 -0.71
N SER A 93 -18.15 -9.07 -0.72
CA SER A 93 -18.87 -8.02 -1.39
C SER A 93 -17.90 -7.10 -2.12
N THR A 94 -18.45 -6.38 -3.10
CA THR A 94 -17.69 -5.40 -3.86
C THR A 94 -17.12 -4.34 -2.94
N PHE A 95 -15.96 -3.78 -3.31
CA PHE A 95 -15.27 -2.77 -2.52
C PHE A 95 -16.17 -1.56 -2.21
N LEU A 96 -16.94 -1.11 -3.22
CA LEU A 96 -17.89 0.00 -3.05
C LEU A 96 -19.01 -0.32 -2.06
N ASN A 97 -19.54 -1.54 -2.07
CA ASN A 97 -20.59 -1.95 -1.13
C ASN A 97 -20.06 -1.98 0.31
N VAL A 98 -18.86 -2.53 0.52
CA VAL A 98 -18.22 -2.55 1.83
C VAL A 98 -17.99 -1.14 2.35
N LEU A 99 -17.45 -0.24 1.52
CA LEU A 99 -17.23 1.14 1.93
C LEU A 99 -18.51 1.96 2.09
N ALA A 100 -19.59 1.66 1.36
CA ALA A 100 -20.88 2.33 1.57
C ALA A 100 -21.43 2.06 2.99
N VAL A 101 -21.18 0.87 3.53
CA VAL A 101 -21.58 0.49 4.89
C VAL A 101 -20.62 1.07 5.94
N LEU A 102 -19.30 0.95 5.72
CA LEU A 102 -18.29 1.38 6.70
C LEU A 102 -18.04 2.89 6.70
N ILE A 103 -18.24 3.56 5.57
CA ILE A 103 -18.06 5.00 5.37
C ILE A 103 -19.38 5.61 4.86
N PRO A 104 -20.43 5.61 5.70
CA PRO A 104 -21.73 6.15 5.32
C PRO A 104 -21.67 7.68 5.17
N LYS A 105 -22.71 8.27 4.57
CA LYS A 105 -22.78 9.74 4.32
C LYS A 105 -22.43 10.62 5.53
N PRO A 106 -22.85 10.30 6.78
CA PRO A 106 -22.42 11.09 7.94
C PRO A 106 -20.90 11.08 8.14
N LEU A 107 -20.24 9.93 8.04
CA LEU A 107 -18.78 9.85 8.13
C LEU A 107 -18.10 10.56 6.96
N GLN A 108 -18.63 10.42 5.74
CA GLN A 108 -18.13 11.17 4.58
C GLN A 108 -18.20 12.69 4.79
N THR A 109 -19.28 13.17 5.41
CA THR A 109 -19.43 14.59 5.76
C THR A 109 -18.36 15.03 6.73
N ILE A 110 -18.04 14.20 7.73
CA ILE A 110 -16.96 14.44 8.70
C ILE A 110 -15.59 14.46 7.99
N LEU A 111 -15.30 13.48 7.12
CA LEU A 111 -14.04 13.40 6.37
C LEU A 111 -13.81 14.65 5.49
N ARG A 112 -14.88 15.27 4.99
CA ARG A 112 -14.83 16.50 4.17
C ARG A 112 -14.67 17.79 4.99
N ARG A 113 -14.80 17.76 6.33
CA ARG A 113 -14.67 18.96 7.18
C ARG A 113 -13.29 19.64 7.07
N GLY A 114 -12.25 18.88 6.68
CA GLY A 114 -10.90 19.39 6.49
C GLY A 114 -10.72 20.35 5.30
N GLY A 115 -11.76 20.63 4.51
CA GLY A 115 -11.71 21.52 3.35
C GLY A 115 -11.36 20.81 2.03
N CYS A 116 -11.17 21.59 0.96
CA CYS A 116 -10.99 21.10 -0.43
C CYS A 116 -9.74 20.24 -0.68
N ALA A 117 -8.79 20.18 0.27
CA ALA A 117 -7.65 19.28 0.22
C ALA A 117 -7.70 18.35 1.43
N SER A 118 -8.60 17.38 1.39
CA SER A 118 -8.77 16.38 2.45
C SER A 118 -7.45 15.65 2.68
N SER A 119 -6.72 16.01 3.75
CA SER A 119 -5.45 15.36 4.13
C SER A 119 -5.71 14.01 4.81
N ASN A 120 -6.60 13.23 4.21
CA ASN A 120 -7.05 11.94 4.68
C ASN A 120 -6.42 10.85 3.84
N ILE A 121 -6.07 9.76 4.50
CA ILE A 121 -5.44 8.61 3.87
C ILE A 121 -6.28 7.37 4.18
N LEU A 122 -6.55 6.55 3.17
CA LEU A 122 -7.15 5.23 3.36
C LEU A 122 -6.10 4.16 3.07
N VAL A 123 -5.86 3.25 4.00
CA VAL A 123 -4.94 2.12 3.84
C VAL A 123 -5.77 0.83 3.78
N ILE A 124 -5.66 0.11 2.66
CA ILE A 124 -6.32 -1.18 2.45
C ILE A 124 -5.32 -2.30 2.80
N LEU A 125 -5.51 -2.91 3.96
CA LEU A 125 -4.76 -4.07 4.45
C LEU A 125 -5.52 -5.35 4.07
N ALA A 126 -5.54 -5.66 2.78
CA ALA A 126 -6.14 -6.87 2.23
C ALA A 126 -5.15 -7.63 1.33
N CYS A 127 -5.54 -8.84 0.94
CA CYS A 127 -4.83 -9.61 -0.08
C CYS A 127 -4.79 -8.84 -1.41
N GLY A 128 -3.73 -9.05 -2.20
CA GLY A 128 -3.47 -8.28 -3.42
C GLY A 128 -4.58 -8.35 -4.48
N SER A 129 -5.43 -9.38 -4.46
CA SER A 129 -6.56 -9.50 -5.40
C SER A 129 -7.53 -8.32 -5.30
N ALA A 130 -7.66 -7.69 -4.11
CA ALA A 130 -8.47 -6.49 -3.90
C ALA A 130 -8.09 -5.31 -4.80
N VAL A 131 -6.87 -5.31 -5.34
CA VAL A 131 -6.35 -4.21 -6.17
C VAL A 131 -5.73 -4.67 -7.49
N THR A 132 -5.55 -5.98 -7.69
CA THR A 132 -5.07 -6.54 -8.96
C THR A 132 -6.18 -7.11 -9.84
N ALA A 133 -7.31 -7.54 -9.26
CA ALA A 133 -8.47 -7.96 -10.06
C ALA A 133 -9.07 -6.74 -10.76
N ALA A 134 -9.35 -6.83 -12.05
CA ALA A 134 -9.71 -5.67 -12.87
C ALA A 134 -10.94 -4.90 -12.34
N ASN A 135 -11.99 -5.63 -11.95
CA ASN A 135 -13.21 -5.04 -11.39
C ASN A 135 -12.97 -4.41 -10.00
N ALA A 136 -12.23 -5.09 -9.12
CA ALA A 136 -11.90 -4.54 -7.81
C ALA A 136 -11.04 -3.27 -7.93
N LYS A 137 -10.04 -3.28 -8.83
CA LYS A 137 -9.21 -2.10 -9.14
C LYS A 137 -10.06 -0.93 -9.62
N SER A 138 -10.97 -1.14 -10.58
CA SER A 138 -11.81 -0.05 -11.11
C SER A 138 -12.73 0.54 -10.03
N GLN A 139 -13.21 -0.28 -9.09
CA GLN A 139 -14.01 0.18 -7.96
C GLN A 139 -13.20 1.02 -6.96
N VAL A 140 -11.95 0.66 -6.67
CA VAL A 140 -11.07 1.50 -5.83
C VAL A 140 -10.79 2.84 -6.53
N GLN A 141 -10.55 2.82 -7.84
CA GLN A 141 -10.38 4.03 -8.66
C GLN A 141 -11.64 4.91 -8.68
N GLU A 142 -12.83 4.29 -8.79
CA GLU A 142 -14.11 5.00 -8.71
C GLU A 142 -14.31 5.65 -7.34
N PHE A 143 -13.99 4.93 -6.27
CA PHE A 143 -14.07 5.47 -4.92
C PHE A 143 -13.07 6.63 -4.69
N ALA A 144 -11.85 6.53 -5.24
CA ALA A 144 -10.84 7.58 -5.15
C ALA A 144 -11.31 8.92 -5.74
N LYS A 145 -12.21 8.90 -6.74
CA LYS A 145 -12.79 10.11 -7.37
C LYS A 145 -13.79 10.85 -6.47
N GLN A 146 -14.16 10.29 -5.31
CA GLN A 146 -15.05 10.98 -4.37
C GLN A 146 -14.34 12.06 -3.53
N ASP A 147 -13.01 12.21 -3.71
CA ASP A 147 -12.13 13.18 -3.04
C ASP A 147 -12.25 13.16 -1.50
N LEU A 148 -12.61 12.00 -0.94
CA LEU A 148 -12.65 11.77 0.50
C LEU A 148 -11.24 11.61 1.10
N PHE A 149 -10.32 11.09 0.28
CA PHE A 149 -8.96 10.75 0.63
C PHE A 149 -8.00 11.35 -0.40
N GLN A 150 -6.94 12.02 0.06
CA GLN A 150 -5.86 12.48 -0.80
C GLN A 150 -5.15 11.29 -1.47
N GLU A 151 -5.02 10.19 -0.73
CA GLU A 151 -4.35 8.99 -1.22
C GLU A 151 -4.99 7.74 -0.59
N ILE A 152 -5.26 6.74 -1.43
CA ILE A 152 -5.61 5.39 -1.00
C ILE A 152 -4.39 4.50 -1.26
N VAL A 153 -3.89 3.84 -0.22
CA VAL A 153 -2.71 2.98 -0.30
C VAL A 153 -3.12 1.52 -0.13
N SER A 154 -2.60 0.65 -1.00
CA SER A 154 -2.79 -0.80 -0.91
C SER A 154 -1.54 -1.56 -1.32
N PHE A 155 -1.59 -2.88 -1.25
CA PHE A 155 -0.43 -3.74 -1.49
C PHE A 155 -0.76 -4.86 -2.47
N LYS A 156 0.14 -5.14 -3.41
CA LYS A 156 -0.08 -6.07 -4.53
C LYS A 156 0.01 -7.56 -4.16
N GLN A 157 0.55 -7.89 -2.99
CA GLN A 157 0.90 -9.28 -2.66
C GLN A 157 -0.36 -10.12 -2.38
N GLN A 158 -0.55 -11.22 -3.11
CA GLN A 158 -1.74 -12.08 -2.98
C GLN A 158 -1.98 -12.63 -1.57
N ARG A 159 -0.90 -12.90 -0.83
CA ARG A 159 -0.95 -13.27 0.60
C ARG A 159 -0.15 -12.25 1.38
N LEU A 160 -0.73 -11.07 1.54
CA LEU A 160 -0.09 -9.98 2.28
C LEU A 160 0.16 -10.45 3.72
N GLN A 161 1.33 -10.09 4.24
CA GLN A 161 1.69 -10.34 5.64
C GLN A 161 1.88 -8.96 6.24
N TYR A 162 0.99 -8.57 7.15
CA TYR A 162 0.90 -7.20 7.65
C TYR A 162 2.13 -6.78 8.45
N THR A 163 2.86 -7.73 9.03
CA THR A 163 4.14 -7.46 9.72
C THR A 163 5.15 -6.71 8.84
N TYR A 164 5.17 -6.95 7.53
CA TYR A 164 6.05 -6.22 6.61
C TYR A 164 5.60 -4.79 6.31
N THR A 165 4.35 -4.43 6.60
CA THR A 165 3.81 -3.07 6.36
C THR A 165 3.96 -2.15 7.57
N HIS A 166 4.18 -2.69 8.77
CA HIS A 166 4.16 -1.92 10.02
C HIS A 166 5.17 -0.76 10.04
N SER A 167 6.45 -1.03 9.81
CA SER A 167 7.48 0.02 9.81
C SER A 167 7.20 1.08 8.74
N PHE A 168 6.75 0.67 7.56
CA PHE A 168 6.35 1.59 6.50
C PHE A 168 5.19 2.49 6.90
N LEU A 169 4.14 1.94 7.51
CA LEU A 169 2.96 2.71 7.88
C LEU A 169 3.21 3.63 9.07
N ASN A 170 4.06 3.21 10.01
CA ASN A 170 4.53 4.05 11.12
C ASN A 170 5.28 5.27 10.59
N ASP A 171 6.30 5.04 9.75
CA ASP A 171 7.13 6.11 9.20
C ASP A 171 6.31 7.00 8.25
N ALA A 172 5.41 6.42 7.45
CA ALA A 172 4.52 7.18 6.56
C ALA A 172 3.59 8.10 7.35
N ALA A 173 2.97 7.59 8.43
CA ALA A 173 2.11 8.39 9.30
C ALA A 173 2.88 9.51 10.00
N LEU A 174 4.09 9.23 10.51
CA LEU A 174 4.97 10.24 11.08
C LEU A 174 5.33 11.33 10.05
N SER A 175 5.79 10.90 8.87
CA SER A 175 6.17 11.76 7.75
C SER A 175 5.03 12.69 7.32
N PHE A 176 3.81 12.16 7.22
CA PHE A 176 2.66 12.91 6.75
C PHE A 176 2.01 13.78 7.84
N TYR A 177 1.71 13.23 9.02
CA TYR A 177 0.94 13.95 10.04
C TYR A 177 1.79 14.82 10.96
N VAL A 178 3.08 14.50 11.15
CA VAL A 178 3.99 15.26 12.00
C VAL A 178 4.89 16.15 11.15
N TYR A 179 5.51 15.61 10.09
CA TYR A 179 6.44 16.39 9.26
C TYR A 179 5.78 17.07 8.04
N GLY A 180 4.49 16.83 7.78
CA GLY A 180 3.76 17.48 6.68
C GLY A 180 4.27 17.10 5.28
N ARG A 181 4.94 15.95 5.13
CA ARG A 181 5.50 15.51 3.85
C ARG A 181 4.46 14.77 3.02
N THR A 182 4.40 15.09 1.74
CA THR A 182 3.48 14.46 0.76
C THR A 182 4.24 14.12 -0.53
N PRO A 183 3.83 13.11 -1.32
CA PRO A 183 2.73 12.15 -1.08
C PRO A 183 3.02 11.15 0.04
N PHE A 184 1.97 10.57 0.65
CA PHE A 184 2.05 9.73 1.85
C PHE A 184 2.95 8.52 1.64
N ALA A 185 2.75 7.76 0.57
CA ALA A 185 3.58 6.59 0.29
C ALA A 185 5.00 7.00 -0.15
N ARG A 186 5.12 7.91 -1.13
CA ARG A 186 6.40 8.27 -1.77
C ARG A 186 7.43 8.79 -0.76
N ALA A 187 7.01 9.53 0.26
CA ALA A 187 7.90 10.23 1.18
C ALA A 187 8.81 9.29 2.00
N VAL A 188 8.43 8.03 2.18
CA VAL A 188 9.15 7.09 3.07
C VAL A 188 9.69 5.85 2.37
N LEU A 189 9.17 5.50 1.19
CA LEU A 189 9.56 4.27 0.46
C LEU A 189 11.08 4.03 0.37
N PRO A 190 11.95 5.03 0.09
CA PRO A 190 13.40 4.82 0.03
C PRO A 190 14.03 4.13 1.26
N GLY A 191 13.38 4.16 2.43
CA GLY A 191 13.81 3.47 3.64
C GLY A 191 13.29 2.03 3.83
N HIS A 192 12.33 1.56 3.02
CA HIS A 192 11.57 0.33 3.29
C HIS A 192 11.85 -0.83 2.32
N ASN A 193 13.12 -1.20 2.15
CA ASN A 193 13.52 -2.27 1.23
C ASN A 193 12.91 -3.65 1.59
N THR A 194 12.71 -3.94 2.87
CA THR A 194 12.08 -5.19 3.33
C THR A 194 10.63 -5.30 2.84
N LEU A 195 9.86 -4.20 2.92
CA LEU A 195 8.51 -4.15 2.34
C LEU A 195 8.57 -4.39 0.83
N GLY A 196 9.52 -3.74 0.15
CA GLY A 196 9.71 -3.87 -1.30
C GLY A 196 10.07 -5.28 -1.77
N GLY A 197 10.84 -6.01 -0.97
CA GLY A 197 11.12 -7.43 -1.19
C GLY A 197 9.86 -8.30 -1.11
N HIS A 198 8.89 -7.90 -0.28
CA HIS A 198 7.64 -8.64 -0.04
C HIS A 198 6.51 -8.26 -1.01
N THR A 199 6.32 -6.97 -1.28
CA THR A 199 5.16 -6.46 -2.02
C THR A 199 5.45 -5.18 -2.79
N ALA A 200 4.60 -4.87 -3.76
CA ALA A 200 4.55 -3.56 -4.38
C ALA A 200 3.46 -2.73 -3.67
N VAL A 201 3.68 -1.43 -3.57
CA VAL A 201 2.68 -0.50 -3.01
C VAL A 201 1.91 0.12 -4.16
N ILE A 202 0.59 0.14 -4.08
CA ILE A 202 -0.29 0.80 -5.06
C ILE A 202 -0.91 2.00 -4.38
N SER A 203 -0.89 3.14 -5.07
CA SER A 203 -1.42 4.41 -4.63
C SER A 203 -2.48 4.87 -5.61
N PHE A 204 -3.69 5.12 -5.10
CA PHE A 204 -4.79 5.69 -5.87
C PHE A 204 -5.04 7.11 -5.38
N THR A 205 -5.09 8.02 -6.33
CA THR A 205 -5.57 9.39 -6.14
C THR A 205 -6.80 9.58 -7.03
N SER A 206 -7.49 10.72 -6.94
CA SER A 206 -8.65 10.98 -7.81
C SER A 206 -8.32 11.07 -9.29
N SER A 207 -7.06 11.37 -9.64
CA SER A 207 -6.62 11.57 -11.03
C SER A 207 -5.68 10.48 -11.54
N HIS A 208 -4.88 9.87 -10.66
CA HIS A 208 -3.82 8.95 -11.06
C HIS A 208 -3.77 7.71 -10.17
N THR A 209 -3.37 6.60 -10.76
CA THR A 209 -2.98 5.40 -10.02
C THR A 209 -1.53 5.08 -10.32
N TYR A 210 -0.73 4.92 -9.26
CA TYR A 210 0.68 4.58 -9.37
C TYR A 210 0.98 3.28 -8.64
N GLN A 211 1.88 2.50 -9.20
CA GLN A 211 2.49 1.35 -8.57
C GLN A 211 3.95 1.69 -8.24
N TYR A 212 4.32 1.47 -6.99
CA TYR A 212 5.70 1.55 -6.52
C TYR A 212 6.29 0.16 -6.41
N LEU A 213 7.37 -0.04 -7.15
CA LEU A 213 8.09 -1.29 -7.30
C LEU A 213 9.48 -1.15 -6.70
N TRP A 214 9.79 -1.93 -5.68
CA TRP A 214 11.18 -2.02 -5.24
C TRP A 214 11.99 -2.84 -6.23
N SER A 215 13.11 -2.28 -6.65
CA SER A 215 14.02 -2.86 -7.61
C SER A 215 15.36 -3.15 -6.98
N HIS A 216 15.84 -4.37 -7.18
CA HIS A 216 17.18 -4.79 -6.80
C HIS A 216 17.87 -5.43 -8.00
N PRO A 217 19.13 -5.08 -8.33
CA PRO A 217 19.78 -5.53 -9.57
C PRO A 217 19.79 -7.04 -9.80
N THR A 218 19.82 -7.84 -8.73
CA THR A 218 19.95 -9.32 -8.83
C THR A 218 18.75 -10.09 -8.27
N ILE A 219 17.95 -9.47 -7.40
CA ILE A 219 16.85 -10.13 -6.68
C ILE A 219 15.53 -9.82 -7.37
N ARG A 220 15.36 -8.58 -7.83
CA ARG A 220 14.10 -8.08 -8.38
C ARG A 220 14.38 -6.95 -9.38
N PRO A 221 15.07 -7.24 -10.51
CA PRO A 221 15.49 -6.20 -11.44
C PRO A 221 14.28 -5.44 -11.98
N PHE A 222 14.27 -4.12 -11.79
CA PHE A 222 13.16 -3.23 -12.14
C PHE A 222 11.80 -3.62 -11.54
N GLY A 223 11.79 -4.24 -10.35
CA GLY A 223 10.54 -4.67 -9.70
C GLY A 223 9.99 -5.99 -10.21
N ILE A 224 10.64 -6.62 -11.19
CA ILE A 224 10.20 -7.88 -11.79
C ILE A 224 10.63 -9.04 -10.89
N HIS A 225 9.68 -9.90 -10.52
CA HIS A 225 10.01 -11.15 -9.84
C HIS A 225 10.79 -12.07 -10.78
N VAL A 226 11.97 -12.49 -10.34
CA VAL A 226 12.82 -13.44 -11.07
C VAL A 226 13.05 -14.69 -10.26
N SER A 227 13.23 -15.82 -10.94
CA SER A 227 13.57 -17.07 -10.27
C SER A 227 14.94 -16.94 -9.57
N LYS A 228 15.00 -17.40 -8.32
CA LYS A 228 16.27 -17.58 -7.60
C LYS A 228 17.10 -18.72 -8.18
N GLN A 229 16.49 -19.58 -8.99
CA GLN A 229 17.15 -20.67 -9.69
C GLN A 229 17.54 -20.25 -11.10
N CYS A 230 18.76 -20.58 -11.53
CA CYS A 230 19.19 -20.36 -12.91
C CYS A 230 18.40 -21.30 -13.85
N ARG A 231 17.85 -20.75 -14.94
CA ARG A 231 17.10 -21.53 -15.92
C ARG A 231 17.95 -22.49 -16.77
N ALA A 232 19.26 -22.22 -16.88
CA ALA A 232 20.17 -23.00 -17.72
C ALA A 232 20.83 -24.15 -16.95
N CYS A 233 21.33 -23.89 -15.74
CA CYS A 233 22.03 -24.91 -14.95
C CYS A 233 21.23 -25.43 -13.73
N HIS A 234 20.03 -24.90 -13.50
CA HIS A 234 19.14 -25.27 -12.39
C HIS A 234 19.74 -25.13 -10.98
N ARG A 235 20.89 -24.47 -10.82
CA ARG A 235 21.46 -24.15 -9.52
C ARG A 235 20.78 -22.92 -8.94
N VAL A 236 20.94 -22.70 -7.63
CA VAL A 236 20.67 -21.41 -6.97
C VAL A 236 22.02 -20.72 -6.75
N PRO A 237 22.71 -20.28 -7.82
CA PRO A 237 23.97 -19.58 -7.65
C PRO A 237 23.70 -18.19 -7.07
N GLY A 238 24.75 -17.55 -6.57
CA GLY A 238 24.77 -16.09 -6.55
C GLY A 238 24.51 -15.56 -7.97
N PHE A 239 23.84 -14.42 -8.08
CA PHE A 239 23.69 -13.72 -9.35
C PHE A 239 24.47 -12.42 -9.28
N SER A 240 25.19 -12.11 -10.34
CA SER A 240 25.89 -10.85 -10.50
C SER A 240 25.14 -9.95 -11.48
N LYS A 241 25.30 -8.64 -11.32
CA LYS A 241 24.84 -7.66 -12.31
C LYS A 241 25.92 -7.46 -13.36
N CYS A 242 25.53 -7.40 -14.64
CA CYS A 242 26.43 -7.04 -15.73
C CYS A 242 25.87 -5.82 -16.47
N ARG A 243 26.74 -4.83 -16.70
CA ARG A 243 26.40 -3.63 -17.47
C ARG A 243 26.23 -4.00 -18.94
N ILE A 244 25.22 -3.42 -19.57
CA ILE A 244 25.13 -3.41 -21.03
C ILE A 244 26.19 -2.41 -21.49
N ASP A 245 27.11 -2.87 -22.34
CA ASP A 245 28.24 -2.05 -22.81
C ASP A 245 27.70 -0.83 -23.58
N PRO A 246 28.00 0.40 -23.10
CA PRO A 246 27.51 1.62 -23.72
C PRO A 246 27.93 1.83 -25.18
N GLU A 247 29.03 1.22 -25.63
CA GLU A 247 29.59 1.44 -26.96
C GLU A 247 28.92 0.59 -28.05
N SER A 248 28.27 -0.51 -27.67
CA SER A 248 27.60 -1.43 -28.61
C SER A 248 26.27 -0.88 -29.18
N HIS A 249 25.63 0.05 -28.48
CA HIS A 249 24.40 0.72 -28.87
C HIS A 249 24.33 2.06 -28.15
N LYS A 250 23.90 3.14 -28.80
CA LYS A 250 23.53 4.46 -28.21
C LYS A 250 22.79 4.29 -26.87
N ALA A 251 23.52 4.16 -25.77
CA ALA A 251 23.00 3.37 -24.66
C ALA A 251 21.94 4.11 -23.84
N PRO A 252 20.79 3.48 -23.58
CA PRO A 252 19.97 3.95 -22.49
C PRO A 252 20.67 3.56 -21.18
N GLN A 253 20.96 4.57 -20.37
CA GLN A 253 21.51 4.50 -19.02
C GLN A 253 20.93 3.31 -18.21
N PHE A 254 21.70 2.75 -17.27
CA PHE A 254 21.34 1.62 -16.37
C PHE A 254 19.93 1.72 -15.74
N HIS A 255 19.35 2.91 -15.75
CA HIS A 255 17.94 3.20 -15.49
C HIS A 255 16.93 2.46 -16.40
N LYS A 256 17.32 1.89 -17.55
CA LYS A 256 16.39 1.28 -18.52
C LYS A 256 16.61 -0.20 -18.82
N ALA A 257 17.80 -0.75 -18.60
CA ALA A 257 18.06 -2.18 -18.81
C ALA A 257 19.30 -2.69 -18.05
N LEU A 258 19.31 -3.98 -17.69
CA LEU A 258 20.46 -4.66 -17.08
C LEU A 258 20.49 -6.15 -17.40
N TYR A 259 21.70 -6.74 -17.39
CA TYR A 259 21.85 -8.19 -17.40
C TYR A 259 22.01 -8.74 -15.98
N ARG A 260 21.22 -9.77 -15.67
CA ARG A 260 21.42 -10.65 -14.53
C ARG A 260 22.20 -11.87 -14.99
N VAL A 261 23.34 -12.14 -14.37
CA VAL A 261 24.27 -13.20 -14.80
C VAL A 261 24.38 -14.27 -13.72
N CYS A 262 24.20 -15.53 -14.12
CA CYS A 262 24.40 -16.69 -13.28
C CYS A 262 25.89 -16.87 -12.93
N ASN A 263 26.27 -16.86 -11.64
CA ASN A 263 27.67 -17.06 -11.25
C ASN A 263 28.17 -18.50 -11.48
N GLY A 264 27.28 -19.45 -11.76
CA GLY A 264 27.63 -20.86 -11.99
C GLY A 264 27.95 -21.20 -13.45
N CYS A 265 27.11 -20.77 -14.39
CA CYS A 265 27.24 -21.12 -15.82
C CYS A 265 27.32 -19.91 -16.76
N GLY A 266 27.26 -18.68 -16.23
CA GLY A 266 27.33 -17.47 -17.05
C GLY A 266 26.06 -17.11 -17.84
N ASP A 267 24.96 -17.87 -17.72
CA ASP A 267 23.68 -17.53 -18.38
C ASP A 267 23.28 -16.07 -18.07
N LYS A 268 23.01 -15.31 -19.13
CA LYS A 268 22.65 -13.90 -19.07
C LYS A 268 21.15 -13.74 -19.31
N GLN A 269 20.50 -13.01 -18.42
CA GLN A 269 19.08 -12.68 -18.51
C GLN A 269 18.93 -11.17 -18.61
N LEU A 270 18.41 -10.69 -19.74
CA LEU A 270 18.14 -9.27 -19.94
C LEU A 270 16.84 -8.88 -19.24
N HIS A 271 16.88 -7.81 -18.46
CA HIS A 271 15.71 -7.17 -17.87
C HIS A 271 15.65 -5.71 -18.30
N THR A 272 14.45 -5.22 -18.55
CA THR A 272 14.19 -3.83 -18.94
C THR A 272 13.30 -3.15 -17.92
N CYS A 273 13.52 -1.86 -17.74
CA CYS A 273 12.68 -1.02 -16.91
C CYS A 273 11.28 -0.92 -17.55
N PRO A 274 10.20 -1.00 -16.76
CA PRO A 274 8.86 -0.68 -17.23
C PRO A 274 8.80 0.65 -17.98
N LYS A 275 7.95 0.70 -19.00
CA LYS A 275 7.65 1.95 -19.71
C LYS A 275 7.17 2.99 -18.70
N ASP A 276 7.65 4.23 -18.84
CA ASP A 276 7.28 5.36 -17.99
C ASP A 276 7.65 5.20 -16.50
N GLY A 277 8.57 4.28 -16.18
CA GLY A 277 9.11 4.12 -14.83
C GLY A 277 10.03 5.28 -14.42
N GLU A 278 9.75 5.88 -13.25
CA GLU A 278 10.53 6.95 -12.64
C GLU A 278 11.16 6.48 -11.32
N TRP A 279 12.46 6.69 -11.15
CA TRP A 279 13.16 6.36 -9.91
C TRP A 279 12.83 7.36 -8.81
N LEU A 280 12.59 6.87 -7.59
CA LEU A 280 12.37 7.74 -6.43
C LEU A 280 13.68 8.29 -5.85
N GLY A 281 14.79 7.60 -6.04
CA GLY A 281 16.12 7.98 -5.59
C GLY A 281 17.11 8.33 -6.72
N PRO A 282 18.28 8.91 -6.36
CA PRO A 282 19.21 9.50 -7.31
C PRO A 282 20.00 8.48 -8.14
N ASN A 283 20.16 7.22 -7.69
CA ASN A 283 20.90 6.22 -8.46
C ASN A 283 20.63 4.77 -8.00
N PRO A 284 19.78 3.99 -8.72
CA PRO A 284 19.52 2.59 -8.41
C PRO A 284 20.73 1.67 -8.65
N ALA A 285 21.72 2.09 -9.46
CA ALA A 285 22.88 1.28 -9.80
C ALA A 285 23.94 1.23 -8.70
N ALA A 286 23.97 2.28 -7.86
CA ALA A 286 24.92 2.43 -6.76
C ALA A 286 24.42 1.80 -5.44
N ASN A 287 23.11 1.61 -5.29
CA ASN A 287 22.53 1.11 -4.06
C ASN A 287 22.45 -0.43 -4.05
N SER A 288 23.28 -1.07 -3.24
CA SER A 288 23.20 -2.53 -3.00
C SER A 288 21.94 -2.94 -2.24
N ALA A 289 21.24 -2.00 -1.59
CA ALA A 289 19.97 -2.26 -0.93
C ALA A 289 18.76 -2.17 -1.88
N GLY A 290 18.99 -1.82 -3.16
CA GLY A 290 17.92 -1.55 -4.13
C GLY A 290 17.32 -0.16 -3.98
N ASP A 291 16.37 0.17 -4.84
CA ASP A 291 15.66 1.46 -4.83
C ASP A 291 14.25 1.29 -5.37
N TRP A 292 13.39 2.29 -5.20
CA TRP A 292 12.00 2.26 -5.62
C TRP A 292 11.78 2.94 -6.98
N LEU A 293 10.96 2.29 -7.78
CA LEU A 293 10.50 2.74 -9.09
C LEU A 293 9.00 3.03 -9.01
N ARG A 294 8.58 4.21 -9.43
CA ARG A 294 7.18 4.58 -9.63
C ARG A 294 6.79 4.31 -11.08
N VAL A 295 5.67 3.63 -11.30
CA VAL A 295 5.13 3.31 -12.63
C VAL A 295 3.63 3.63 -12.64
N PRO A 296 3.07 4.17 -13.73
CA PRO A 296 1.61 4.24 -13.91
C PRO A 296 0.98 2.84 -13.79
N TYR A 297 -0.12 2.70 -13.04
CA TYR A 297 -0.74 1.40 -12.75
C TYR A 297 -2.05 1.16 -13.49
#